data_AF-A0A504LCL6-F1
#
_entry.id   AF-A0A504LCL6-F1
#
_cell.length_a   1.000
_cell.length_b   1.000
_cell.length_c   1.000
_cell.angle_alpha   90.00
_cell.angle_beta   90.00
_cell.angle_gamma   90.00
#
_symmetry.space_group_name_H-M   'P 1'
#
loop_
_entity.id
_entity.type
_entity.pdbx_description
1 polymer ?
#
loop_
_entity_poly.entity_id
_entity_poly.type
_entity_poly.pdbx_seq_one_letter_code
_entity_poly.pdbx_strand_id
1 'polypeptide(L)'
;MAKRRSSLGFLGMFGRSSDLRQLDDALRAADLHPALVPEGVKLTIVNLMNDRWPDEPPAQAYTSVAQLCGYCVAGPDVFERANGKERTLEVERRIEAALETGDSFDAQIVLMTLHAKLINAEVVERYGLSAE
;
A
#
# COMPACT_ATOMS: atom_id res chain seq x y z
N MET A 1 20.57 9.16 -24.09
CA MET A 1 19.65 8.19 -23.47
C MET A 1 18.28 8.85 -23.33
N ALA A 2 17.31 8.42 -24.13
CA ALA A 2 15.98 9.03 -24.16
C ALA A 2 15.17 8.52 -22.96
N LYS A 3 14.89 9.42 -22.00
CA LYS A 3 13.91 9.22 -20.93
C LYS A 3 12.55 8.95 -21.59
N ARG A 4 11.98 7.78 -21.35
CA ARG A 4 10.67 7.37 -21.90
C ARG A 4 9.64 8.39 -21.43
N ARG A 5 9.25 9.30 -22.32
CA ARG A 5 8.17 10.26 -22.09
C ARG A 5 6.90 9.45 -21.87
N SER A 6 6.24 9.73 -20.75
CA SER A 6 4.90 9.25 -20.43
C SER A 6 4.01 9.35 -21.66
N SER A 7 3.56 8.21 -22.17
CA SER A 7 2.52 8.13 -23.18
C SER A 7 1.18 8.47 -22.53
N LEU A 8 0.95 9.77 -22.35
CA LEU A 8 -0.38 10.36 -22.29
C LEU A 8 -1.09 10.04 -23.60
N GLY A 9 -2.05 9.11 -23.57
CA GLY A 9 -2.94 8.85 -24.70
C GLY A 9 -3.22 7.37 -24.89
N PHE A 10 -4.37 6.91 -24.37
CA PHE A 10 -4.97 5.59 -24.57
C PHE A 10 -4.21 4.35 -24.03
N LEU A 11 -2.90 4.21 -24.25
CA LEU A 11 -2.14 3.01 -23.82
C LEU A 11 -1.81 2.97 -22.32
N GLY A 12 -1.64 4.14 -21.69
CA GLY A 12 -1.41 4.25 -20.24
C GLY A 12 -2.66 3.99 -19.38
N MET A 13 -3.86 4.05 -19.96
CA MET A 13 -5.11 3.80 -19.24
C MET A 13 -5.37 2.30 -19.04
N PHE A 14 -4.98 1.46 -20.01
CA PHE A 14 -5.12 0.00 -19.93
C PHE A 14 -4.18 -0.60 -18.87
N GLY A 15 -2.96 -0.08 -18.73
CA GLY A 15 -2.03 -0.46 -17.64
C GLY A 15 -2.60 -0.08 -16.28
N ARG A 16 -3.02 1.18 -16.11
CA ARG A 16 -3.62 1.67 -14.85
C ARG A 16 -4.87 0.90 -14.44
N SER A 17 -5.74 0.57 -15.39
CA SER A 17 -6.92 -0.26 -15.12
C SER A 17 -6.54 -1.69 -14.70
N SER A 18 -5.45 -2.24 -15.25
CA SER A 18 -4.92 -3.53 -14.82
C SER A 18 -4.31 -3.48 -13.43
N ASP A 19 -3.50 -2.46 -13.14
CA ASP A 19 -2.86 -2.27 -11.82
C ASP A 19 -3.89 -2.09 -10.71
N LEU A 20 -4.96 -1.34 -10.98
CA LEU A 20 -6.07 -1.17 -10.04
C LEU A 20 -6.79 -2.49 -9.77
N ARG A 21 -7.01 -3.33 -10.80
CA ARG A 21 -7.59 -4.67 -10.59
C ARG A 21 -6.67 -5.57 -9.77
N GLN A 22 -5.37 -5.59 -10.09
CA GLN A 22 -4.38 -6.35 -9.33
C GLN A 22 -4.31 -5.90 -7.87
N LEU A 23 -4.37 -4.59 -7.63
CA LEU A 23 -4.43 -4.03 -6.29
C LEU A 23 -5.73 -4.41 -5.58
N ASP A 24 -6.90 -4.27 -6.23
CA ASP A 24 -8.20 -4.67 -5.65
C ASP A 24 -8.23 -6.17 -5.29
N ASP A 25 -7.66 -7.03 -6.13
CA ASP A 25 -7.56 -8.46 -5.87
C ASP A 25 -6.62 -8.75 -4.70
N ALA A 26 -5.47 -8.06 -4.63
CA ALA A 26 -4.53 -8.20 -3.53
C ALA A 26 -5.09 -7.67 -2.20
N LEU A 27 -5.81 -6.54 -2.21
CA LEU A 27 -6.49 -5.99 -1.04
C LEU A 27 -7.52 -7.00 -0.50
N ARG A 28 -8.34 -7.57 -1.40
CA ARG A 28 -9.29 -8.62 -1.03
C ARG A 28 -8.59 -9.86 -0.45
N ALA A 29 -7.47 -10.27 -1.04
CA ALA A 29 -6.67 -11.40 -0.54
C ALA A 29 -6.02 -11.13 0.82
N ALA A 30 -5.82 -9.86 1.19
CA ALA A 30 -5.34 -9.42 2.50
C ALA A 30 -6.48 -9.18 3.52
N ASP A 31 -7.71 -9.60 3.19
CA ASP A 31 -8.94 -9.39 3.98
C ASP A 31 -9.36 -7.91 4.14
N LEU A 32 -8.94 -7.05 3.21
CA LEU A 32 -9.39 -5.66 3.12
C LEU A 32 -10.30 -5.48 1.90
N HIS A 33 -11.60 -5.25 2.15
CA HIS A 33 -12.55 -5.04 1.05
C HIS A 33 -12.17 -3.77 0.25
N PRO A 34 -11.97 -3.84 -1.07
CA PRO A 34 -11.46 -2.69 -1.84
C PRO A 34 -12.32 -1.42 -1.78
N ALA A 35 -13.63 -1.56 -1.56
CA ALA A 35 -14.52 -0.40 -1.39
C ALA A 35 -14.27 0.42 -0.11
N LEU A 36 -13.52 -0.13 0.86
CA LEU A 36 -13.07 0.61 2.05
C LEU A 36 -11.86 1.53 1.74
N VAL A 37 -11.23 1.33 0.57
CA VAL A 37 -10.10 2.12 0.12
C VAL A 37 -10.58 3.10 -0.96
N PRO A 38 -10.58 4.42 -0.71
CA PRO A 38 -10.97 5.41 -1.69
C PRO A 38 -10.17 5.28 -2.99
N GLU A 39 -10.83 5.52 -4.13
CA GLU A 39 -10.20 5.39 -5.45
C GLU A 39 -8.93 6.25 -5.58
N GLY A 40 -8.94 7.47 -5.03
CA GLY A 40 -7.77 8.35 -5.00
C GLY A 40 -6.58 7.74 -4.26
N VAL A 41 -6.82 6.98 -3.19
CA VAL A 41 -5.78 6.26 -2.45
C VAL A 41 -5.21 5.12 -3.29
N LYS A 42 -6.07 4.31 -3.93
CA LYS A 42 -5.61 3.22 -4.81
C LYS A 42 -4.77 3.74 -5.97
N LEU A 43 -5.17 4.87 -6.57
CA LEU A 43 -4.40 5.54 -7.60
C LEU A 43 -3.03 6.03 -7.09
N THR A 44 -2.97 6.57 -5.88
CA THR A 44 -1.70 6.96 -5.24
C THR A 44 -0.81 5.74 -5.02
N ILE A 45 -1.34 4.62 -4.50
CA ILE A 45 -0.60 3.37 -4.32
C ILE A 45 -0.02 2.89 -5.66
N VAL A 46 -0.83 2.83 -6.72
CA VAL A 46 -0.37 2.41 -8.05
C VAL A 46 0.70 3.35 -8.60
N ASN A 47 0.58 4.67 -8.39
CA ASN A 47 1.62 5.61 -8.79
C ASN A 47 2.95 5.36 -8.04
N LEU A 48 2.89 5.18 -6.72
CA LEU A 48 4.07 4.85 -5.91
C LEU A 48 4.72 3.54 -6.38
N MET A 49 3.92 2.53 -6.74
CA MET A 49 4.42 1.26 -7.28
C MET A 49 5.13 1.46 -8.62
N ASN A 50 4.57 2.26 -9.52
CA ASN A 50 5.18 2.57 -10.82
C ASN A 50 6.48 3.39 -10.68
N ASP A 51 6.59 4.22 -9.66
CA ASP A 51 7.84 4.94 -9.37
C ASP A 51 8.94 4.00 -8.86
N ARG A 52 8.57 2.99 -8.06
CA ARG A 52 9.50 1.98 -7.52
C ARG A 52 9.89 0.92 -8.56
N TRP A 53 8.95 0.51 -9.39
CA TRP A 53 9.13 -0.45 -10.47
C TRP A 53 8.70 0.20 -11.79
N PRO A 54 9.66 0.80 -12.54
CA PRO A 54 9.37 1.45 -13.82
C PRO A 54 8.90 0.48 -14.92
N ASP A 55 9.19 -0.80 -14.74
CA ASP A 55 8.71 -1.92 -15.56
C ASP A 55 7.59 -2.66 -14.81
N GLU A 56 7.35 -3.93 -15.13
CA GLU A 56 6.29 -4.70 -14.46
C GLU A 56 6.68 -5.05 -13.00
N PRO A 57 5.84 -4.72 -11.99
CA PRO A 57 6.11 -5.12 -10.61
C PRO A 57 6.19 -6.65 -10.49
N PRO A 58 7.07 -7.19 -9.63
CA PRO A 58 7.08 -8.62 -9.38
C PRO A 58 5.73 -9.07 -8.80
N ALA A 59 5.32 -10.32 -9.06
CA ALA A 59 3.99 -10.82 -8.71
C ALA A 59 3.60 -10.60 -7.23
N GLN A 60 4.58 -10.71 -6.32
CA GLN A 60 4.40 -10.52 -4.89
C GLN A 60 4.26 -9.05 -4.46
N ALA A 61 4.55 -8.07 -5.32
CA ALA A 61 4.54 -6.65 -4.97
C ALA A 61 3.15 -6.17 -4.52
N TYR A 62 2.10 -6.48 -5.29
CA TYR A 62 0.74 -6.10 -4.92
C TYR A 62 0.30 -6.75 -3.61
N THR A 63 0.65 -8.02 -3.39
CA THR A 63 0.33 -8.71 -2.13
C THR A 63 1.04 -8.04 -0.95
N SER A 64 2.33 -7.73 -1.09
CA SER A 64 3.12 -7.07 -0.04
C SER A 64 2.61 -5.67 0.28
N VAL A 65 2.19 -4.91 -0.73
CA VAL A 65 1.57 -3.58 -0.56
C VAL A 65 0.19 -3.68 0.10
N ALA A 66 -0.64 -4.63 -0.36
CA ALA A 66 -1.97 -4.84 0.18
C ALA A 66 -1.95 -5.30 1.64
N GLN A 67 -0.95 -6.09 2.05
CA GLN A 67 -0.76 -6.48 3.45
C GLN A 67 -0.41 -5.29 4.34
N LEU A 68 0.52 -4.43 3.90
CA LEU A 68 0.87 -3.22 4.66
C LEU A 68 -0.34 -2.28 4.78
N CYS A 69 -1.03 -2.02 3.67
CA CYS A 69 -2.24 -1.20 3.67
C CYS A 69 -3.35 -1.84 4.52
N GLY A 70 -3.55 -3.15 4.39
CA GLY A 70 -4.50 -3.95 5.15
C GLY A 70 -4.28 -3.84 6.65
N TYR A 71 -3.05 -4.00 7.11
CA TYR A 71 -2.70 -3.83 8.53
C TYR A 71 -2.96 -2.41 9.02
N CYS A 72 -2.53 -1.39 8.26
CA CYS A 72 -2.76 0.00 8.61
C CYS A 72 -4.26 0.32 8.76
N VAL A 73 -5.12 -0.21 7.88
CA VAL A 73 -6.57 0.09 7.87
C VAL A 73 -7.35 -0.77 8.86
N ALA A 74 -7.10 -2.07 8.90
CA ALA A 74 -7.85 -3.00 9.74
C ALA A 74 -7.42 -2.95 11.21
N GLY A 75 -6.15 -2.65 11.46
CA GLY A 75 -5.51 -2.74 12.77
C GLY A 75 -4.95 -4.13 13.07
N PRO A 76 -4.10 -4.25 14.11
CA PRO A 76 -3.27 -5.43 14.35
C PRO A 76 -4.07 -6.70 14.61
N ASP A 77 -5.07 -6.60 15.49
CA ASP A 77 -5.91 -7.72 15.91
C ASP A 77 -6.75 -8.29 14.77
N VAL A 78 -7.37 -7.43 13.96
CA VAL A 78 -8.19 -7.85 12.81
C VAL A 78 -7.29 -8.45 11.74
N PHE A 79 -6.16 -7.81 11.46
CA PHE A 79 -5.22 -8.28 10.46
C PHE A 79 -4.64 -9.65 10.83
N GLU A 80 -4.21 -9.86 12.09
CA GLU A 80 -3.64 -11.14 12.53
C GLU A 80 -4.65 -12.28 12.43
N ARG A 81 -5.92 -12.05 12.79
CA ARG A 81 -6.97 -13.08 12.67
C ARG A 81 -7.17 -13.55 11.23
N ALA A 82 -7.06 -12.64 10.27
CA ALA A 82 -7.29 -12.95 8.86
C ALA A 82 -6.04 -13.48 8.13
N ASN A 83 -4.87 -12.93 8.45
CA ASN A 83 -3.62 -13.18 7.71
C ASN A 83 -2.63 -14.08 8.46
N GLY A 84 -2.83 -14.28 9.76
CA GLY A 84 -1.96 -15.07 10.63
C GLY A 84 -0.75 -14.29 11.17
N LYS A 85 -0.24 -14.78 12.29
CA LYS A 85 0.82 -14.13 13.09
C LYS A 85 2.11 -13.86 12.32
N GLU A 86 2.53 -14.76 11.44
CA GLU A 86 3.79 -14.59 10.68
C GLU A 86 3.75 -13.34 9.79
N ARG A 87 2.64 -13.14 9.08
CA ARG A 87 2.42 -11.96 8.22
C ARG A 87 2.28 -10.69 9.04
N THR A 88 1.61 -10.76 10.19
CA THR A 88 1.54 -9.64 11.13
C THR A 88 2.94 -9.19 11.51
N LEU A 89 3.77 -10.09 12.02
CA LEU A 89 5.14 -9.77 12.45
C LEU A 89 6.00 -9.23 11.29
N GLU A 90 5.78 -9.68 10.06
CA GLU A 90 6.46 -9.13 8.89
C GLU A 90 6.06 -7.68 8.62
N VAL A 91 4.78 -7.37 8.64
CA VAL A 91 4.28 -6.01 8.44
C VAL A 91 4.72 -5.08 9.57
N GLU A 92 4.70 -5.54 10.82
CA GLU A 92 5.17 -4.76 11.97
C GLU A 92 6.64 -4.38 11.81
N ARG A 93 7.52 -5.34 11.47
CA ARG A 93 8.94 -5.06 11.19
C ARG A 93 9.13 -4.06 10.05
N ARG A 94 8.29 -4.13 9.01
CA ARG A 94 8.35 -3.20 7.87
C ARG A 94 7.98 -1.79 8.29
N ILE A 95 6.97 -1.63 9.15
CA ILE A 95 6.58 -0.32 9.70
C ILE A 95 7.72 0.24 10.55
N GLU A 96 8.32 -0.56 11.43
CA GLU A 96 9.46 -0.14 12.24
C GLU A 96 10.63 0.35 11.37
N ALA A 97 11.04 -0.43 10.36
CA ALA A 97 12.08 -0.04 9.42
C ALA A 97 11.73 1.21 8.60
N ALA A 98 10.45 1.38 8.26
CA ALA A 98 9.95 2.55 7.55
C ALA A 98 10.06 3.81 8.40
N LEU A 99 9.78 3.72 9.71
CA LEU A 99 9.93 4.82 10.67
C LEU A 99 11.41 5.21 10.87
N GLU A 100 12.31 4.23 10.89
CA GLU A 100 13.75 4.50 10.99
C GLU A 100 14.29 5.22 9.73
N THR A 101 13.81 4.84 8.55
CA THR A 101 14.28 5.41 7.27
C THR A 101 13.63 6.76 6.96
N GLY A 102 12.36 6.94 7.31
CA GLY A 102 11.60 8.18 7.16
C GLY A 102 10.96 8.42 5.77
N ASP A 103 11.62 8.07 4.67
CA ASP A 103 11.14 8.34 3.30
C ASP A 103 11.00 7.09 2.41
N SER A 104 11.13 5.91 3.01
CA SER A 104 11.00 4.63 2.32
C SER A 104 9.64 4.48 1.63
N PHE A 105 9.56 3.58 0.64
CA PHE A 105 8.30 3.26 -0.03
C PHE A 105 7.21 2.82 0.98
N ASP A 106 7.57 2.04 1.99
CA ASP A 106 6.62 1.62 3.04
C ASP A 106 6.19 2.81 3.91
N ALA A 107 7.10 3.75 4.21
CA ALA A 107 6.77 4.99 4.92
C ALA A 107 5.75 5.84 4.14
N GLN A 108 5.89 5.91 2.81
CA GLN A 108 4.96 6.63 1.95
C GLN A 108 3.55 5.99 1.95
N ILE A 109 3.46 4.65 2.01
CA ILE A 109 2.18 3.96 2.16
C ILE A 109 1.56 4.25 3.53
N VAL A 110 2.32 4.13 4.63
CA VAL A 110 1.83 4.43 5.99
C VAL A 110 1.35 5.87 6.09
N LEU A 111 2.17 6.83 5.66
CA LEU A 111 1.85 8.26 5.68
C LEU A 111 0.61 8.58 4.84
N MET A 112 0.45 7.94 3.68
CA MET A 112 -0.75 8.08 2.87
C MET A 112 -1.99 7.59 3.61
N THR A 113 -1.95 6.42 4.27
CA THR A 113 -3.11 5.92 5.03
C THR A 113 -3.47 6.83 6.20
N LEU A 114 -2.47 7.48 6.80
CA LEU A 114 -2.65 8.49 7.85
C LEU A 114 -3.32 9.75 7.32
N HIS A 115 -2.81 10.36 6.24
CA HIS A 115 -3.41 11.55 5.64
C HIS A 115 -4.82 11.31 5.07
N ALA A 116 -5.06 10.11 4.53
CA ALA A 116 -6.37 9.71 4.05
C ALA A 116 -7.38 9.41 5.17
N LYS A 117 -6.96 9.46 6.45
CA LYS A 117 -7.74 9.11 7.64
C LYS A 117 -8.30 7.68 7.59
N LEU A 118 -7.55 6.78 6.94
CA LEU A 118 -7.90 5.37 6.86
C LEU A 118 -7.20 4.53 7.93
N ILE A 119 -6.09 5.03 8.47
CA ILE A 119 -5.29 4.31 9.44
C ILE A 119 -6.08 4.08 10.73
N ASN A 120 -5.98 2.87 11.27
CA ASN A 120 -6.58 2.48 12.53
C ASN A 120 -5.90 3.20 13.70
N ALA A 121 -6.70 3.66 14.67
CA ALA A 121 -6.20 4.40 15.83
C ALA A 121 -5.17 3.61 16.66
N GLU A 122 -5.33 2.29 16.78
CA GLU A 122 -4.37 1.44 17.49
C GLU A 122 -3.00 1.44 16.81
N VAL A 123 -2.96 1.47 15.47
CA VAL A 123 -1.70 1.57 14.70
C VAL A 123 -1.04 2.93 14.93
N VAL A 124 -1.83 4.00 14.97
CA VAL A 124 -1.33 5.35 15.29
C VAL A 124 -0.69 5.39 16.68
N GLU A 125 -1.39 4.86 17.69
CA GLU A 125 -0.91 4.83 19.08
C GLU A 125 0.34 3.95 19.22
N ARG A 126 0.30 2.74 18.65
CA ARG A 126 1.39 1.76 18.74
C ARG A 126 2.71 2.28 18.18
N TYR A 127 2.66 3.03 17.07
CA TYR A 127 3.86 3.51 16.38
C TYR A 127 4.11 5.01 16.56
N GLY A 128 3.31 5.72 17.35
CA GLY A 128 3.45 7.17 17.58
C GLY A 128 3.35 7.99 16.30
N LEU A 129 2.46 7.62 15.38
CA LEU A 129 2.38 8.24 14.05
C LEU A 129 1.74 9.62 14.12
N SER A 130 2.31 10.58 13.39
CA SER A 130 1.73 11.92 13.22
C SER A 130 1.91 12.43 11.79
N ALA A 131 1.01 13.32 11.38
CA ALA A 131 1.00 13.99 10.09
C ALA A 131 0.83 15.50 10.36
N GLU A 132 1.84 16.09 10.99
CA GLU A 132 1.95 17.55 11.19
C GLU A 132 2.70 18.21 10.03
#